data_AF-A0A927HMG7-F1
#
_entry.id   AF-A0A927HMG7-F1
#
_cell.length_a   1.000
_cell.length_b   1.000
_cell.length_c   1.000
_cell.angle_alpha   90.00
_cell.angle_beta   90.00
_cell.angle_gamma   90.00
#
_symmetry.space_group_name_H-M   'P 1'
#
loop_
_entity.id
_entity.type
_entity.pdbx_description
1 polymer ?
#
loop_
_entity_poly.entity_id
_entity_poly.type
_entity_poly.pdbx_seq_one_letter_code
_entity_poly.pdbx_strand_id
1 'polypeptide(L)'
;MKNYKVAVSYDMSDSISTHRKFVNILHTDFSYIAAIIISLDNIQDGRLDFIEQNSFGQPVFAIINKDEVIPTNIINRLTGVIDLNKRIQTGFSRLFPD
;
A
#
# COMPACT_ATOMS: atom_id res chain seq x y z
N MET A 1 -6.36 -11.88 19.30
CA MET A 1 -5.38 -11.32 18.34
C MET A 1 -6.08 -10.20 17.57
N LYS A 2 -5.46 -9.03 17.42
CA LYS A 2 -6.04 -7.94 16.61
C LYS A 2 -5.87 -8.32 15.13
N ASN A 3 -6.97 -8.47 14.40
CA ASN A 3 -6.93 -8.77 12.97
C ASN A 3 -6.60 -7.51 12.19
N TYR A 4 -5.30 -7.24 12.02
CA TYR A 4 -4.86 -6.12 11.20
C TYR A 4 -5.22 -6.34 9.73
N LYS A 5 -5.60 -5.25 9.06
CA LYS A 5 -5.96 -5.20 7.63
C LYS A 5 -4.87 -4.52 6.83
N VAL A 6 -4.99 -4.57 5.51
CA VAL A 6 -4.17 -3.78 4.58
C VAL A 6 -5.05 -2.72 3.94
N ALA A 7 -4.66 -1.46 4.04
CA ALA A 7 -5.39 -0.37 3.38
C ALA A 7 -4.89 -0.22 1.94
N VAL A 8 -5.81 -0.07 0.97
CA VAL A 8 -5.49 -0.02 -0.46
C VAL A 8 -6.22 1.14 -1.16
N SER A 9 -5.56 1.81 -2.10
CA SER A 9 -6.17 2.89 -2.91
C SER A 9 -6.81 2.40 -4.22
N TYR A 10 -6.58 1.15 -4.56
CA TYR A 10 -7.10 0.47 -5.74
C TYR A 10 -7.46 -0.98 -5.38
N ASP A 11 -8.33 -1.63 -6.15
CA ASP A 11 -8.69 -3.02 -5.91
C ASP A 11 -7.53 -3.95 -6.27
N MET A 12 -6.87 -4.48 -5.23
CA MET A 12 -5.66 -5.29 -5.35
C MET A 12 -5.92 -6.79 -5.24
N SER A 13 -7.19 -7.19 -5.24
CA SER A 13 -7.64 -8.56 -4.97
C SER A 13 -6.96 -9.61 -5.87
N ASP A 14 -6.68 -9.27 -7.13
CA ASP A 14 -6.11 -10.19 -8.12
C ASP A 14 -4.57 -10.16 -8.19
N SER A 15 -3.95 -9.13 -7.61
CA SER A 15 -2.51 -8.87 -7.77
C SER A 15 -1.68 -9.28 -6.56
N ILE A 16 -2.31 -9.43 -5.39
CA ILE A 16 -1.64 -9.71 -4.13
C ILE A 16 -2.36 -10.83 -3.38
N SER A 17 -1.63 -11.92 -3.09
CA SER A 17 -2.10 -12.97 -2.19
C SER A 17 -1.68 -12.69 -0.75
N THR A 18 -2.65 -12.52 0.14
CA THR A 18 -2.46 -12.33 1.59
C THR A 18 -3.63 -12.91 2.37
N HIS A 19 -3.39 -13.30 3.62
CA HIS A 19 -4.45 -13.73 4.55
C HIS A 19 -5.19 -12.55 5.19
N ARG A 20 -4.68 -11.32 5.04
CA ARG A 20 -5.31 -10.11 5.58
C ARG A 20 -6.42 -9.60 4.67
N LYS A 21 -7.46 -9.04 5.26
CA LYS A 21 -8.51 -8.34 4.51
C LYS A 21 -7.97 -7.02 3.98
N PHE A 22 -8.41 -6.66 2.78
CA PHE A 22 -8.21 -5.32 2.23
C PHE A 22 -9.34 -4.37 2.68
N VAL A 23 -9.00 -3.11 2.87
CA VAL A 23 -9.96 -2.01 3.07
C VAL A 23 -9.54 -0.81 2.24
N ASN A 24 -10.50 -0.06 1.70
CA ASN A 24 -10.19 1.14 0.93
C ASN A 24 -9.62 2.24 1.85
N ILE A 25 -8.56 2.94 1.44
CA ILE A 25 -7.95 4.05 2.20
C ILE A 25 -8.94 5.17 2.53
N LEU A 26 -9.99 5.37 1.73
CA LEU A 26 -11.03 6.37 1.95
C LEU A 26 -12.08 5.92 2.98
N HIS A 27 -12.14 4.62 3.29
CA HIS A 27 -13.14 4.01 4.17
C HIS A 27 -12.50 3.40 5.44
N THR A 28 -11.36 3.94 5.87
CA THR A 28 -10.66 3.52 7.09
C THR A 28 -10.16 4.74 7.85
N ASP A 29 -10.15 4.63 9.17
CA ASP A 29 -9.52 5.55 10.11
C ASP A 29 -8.04 5.19 10.39
N PHE A 30 -7.47 4.28 9.59
CA PHE A 30 -6.13 3.68 9.75
C PHE A 30 -5.92 2.89 11.06
N SER A 31 -6.96 2.73 11.89
CA SER A 31 -6.93 1.85 13.05
C SER A 31 -6.86 0.41 12.58
N TYR A 32 -6.02 -0.40 13.24
CA TYR A 32 -5.85 -1.82 12.91
C TYR A 32 -5.41 -2.04 11.45
N ILE A 33 -4.63 -1.12 10.88
CA ILE A 33 -3.95 -1.29 9.59
C ILE A 33 -2.50 -1.69 9.84
N ALA A 34 -2.05 -2.77 9.20
CA ALA A 34 -0.65 -3.22 9.25
C ALA A 34 0.21 -2.50 8.20
N ALA A 35 -0.38 -2.16 7.05
CA ALA A 35 0.31 -1.55 5.94
C ALA A 35 -0.66 -0.85 4.99
N ILE A 36 -0.13 0.12 4.24
CA ILE A 36 -0.87 0.89 3.26
C ILE A 36 -0.24 0.69 1.90
N ILE A 37 -1.06 0.41 0.89
CA ILE A 37 -0.64 0.26 -0.49
C ILE A 37 -1.38 1.30 -1.32
N ILE A 38 -0.63 2.09 -2.09
CA ILE A 38 -1.16 3.22 -2.84
C ILE A 38 -0.66 3.18 -4.28
N SER A 39 -1.55 3.46 -5.25
CA SER A 39 -1.17 3.59 -6.66
C SER A 39 -0.49 4.92 -6.95
N LEU A 40 0.30 4.96 -8.01
CA LEU A 40 0.97 6.18 -8.43
C LEU A 40 -0.03 7.31 -8.75
N ASP A 41 -1.15 7.00 -9.42
CA ASP A 41 -2.24 7.96 -9.68
C ASP A 41 -2.77 8.59 -8.39
N ASN A 42 -3.05 7.76 -7.37
CA ASN A 42 -3.54 8.27 -6.09
C ASN A 42 -2.48 9.11 -5.37
N ILE A 43 -1.18 8.80 -5.54
CA ILE A 43 -0.12 9.66 -5.00
C ILE A 43 -0.12 11.02 -5.70
N GLN A 44 -0.27 11.04 -7.03
CA GLN A 44 -0.35 12.28 -7.81
C GLN A 44 -1.60 13.11 -7.45
N ASP A 45 -2.69 12.45 -7.07
CA ASP A 45 -3.91 13.07 -6.56
C ASP A 45 -3.82 13.53 -5.08
N GLY A 46 -2.64 13.49 -4.47
CA GLY A 46 -2.40 13.96 -3.10
C GLY A 46 -2.83 12.98 -2.00
N ARG A 47 -3.16 11.72 -2.32
CA ARG A 47 -3.56 10.74 -1.30
C ARG A 47 -2.42 10.33 -0.37
N LEU A 48 -1.17 10.51 -0.79
CA LEU A 48 -0.01 10.29 0.08
C LEU A 48 0.02 11.31 1.24
N ASP A 49 -0.30 12.57 0.98
CA ASP A 49 -0.40 13.61 2.01
C ASP A 49 -1.55 13.28 2.98
N PHE A 50 -2.69 12.83 2.45
CA PHE A 50 -3.82 12.37 3.28
C PHE A 50 -3.43 11.23 4.22
N ILE A 51 -2.67 10.23 3.73
CA ILE A 51 -2.18 9.13 4.54
C ILE A 51 -1.24 9.63 5.63
N GLU A 52 -0.27 10.50 5.32
CA GLU A 52 0.68 11.01 6.30
C GLU A 52 0.02 11.83 7.42
N GLN A 53 -1.07 12.54 7.11
CA GLN A 53 -1.81 13.34 8.08
C GLN A 53 -2.72 12.53 9.01
N ASN A 54 -3.23 11.38 8.54
CA ASN A 54 -4.29 10.64 9.25
C ASN A 54 -3.85 9.27 9.77
N SER A 55 -2.76 8.72 9.25
CA SER A 55 -2.24 7.41 9.66
C SER A 55 -1.32 7.53 10.89
N PHE A 56 -0.97 6.39 11.46
CA PHE A 56 -0.17 6.28 12.69
C PHE A 56 1.28 5.86 12.41
N GLY A 57 1.80 6.18 11.22
CA GLY A 57 3.14 5.79 10.77
C GLY A 57 3.22 4.36 10.25
N GLN A 58 2.11 3.79 9.78
CA GLN A 58 2.12 2.49 9.10
C GLN A 58 3.04 2.55 7.87
N PRO A 59 3.70 1.45 7.51
CA PRO A 59 4.52 1.40 6.32
C PRO A 59 3.66 1.59 5.07
N VAL A 60 4.13 2.45 4.17
CA VAL A 60 3.44 2.84 2.93
C VAL A 60 4.21 2.30 1.74
N PHE A 61 3.53 1.59 0.85
CA PHE A 61 4.13 1.03 -0.35
C PHE A 61 3.45 1.62 -1.59
N ALA A 62 4.24 2.14 -2.51
CA ALA A 62 3.72 2.49 -3.83
C ALA A 62 3.65 1.25 -4.71
N ILE A 63 2.60 1.13 -5.51
CA ILE A 63 2.57 0.16 -6.60
C ILE A 63 2.89 0.84 -7.93
N ILE A 64 3.58 0.10 -8.77
CA ILE A 64 3.86 0.51 -10.14
C ILE A 64 3.50 -0.60 -11.13
N ASN A 65 2.95 -0.18 -12.26
CA ASN A 65 2.75 -0.98 -13.46
C ASN A 65 3.89 -0.74 -14.45
N LYS A 66 3.79 -1.38 -15.62
CA LYS A 66 4.80 -1.27 -16.66
C LYS A 66 4.97 0.19 -17.06
N ASP A 67 6.21 0.64 -17.18
CA ASP A 67 6.59 1.98 -17.63
C ASP A 67 6.26 3.12 -16.63
N GLU A 68 5.72 2.81 -15.44
CA GLU A 68 5.55 3.79 -14.37
C GLU A 68 6.85 4.01 -13.59
N VAL A 69 7.14 5.27 -13.27
CA VAL A 69 8.35 5.68 -12.54
C VAL A 69 7.94 6.46 -11.30
N ILE A 70 8.48 6.07 -10.14
CA ILE A 70 8.26 6.77 -8.89
C ILE A 70 9.00 8.13 -8.93
N PRO A 71 8.28 9.25 -8.70
CA PRO A 71 8.89 10.57 -8.59
C PRO A 71 9.92 10.62 -7.44
N THR A 72 11.11 11.16 -7.69
CA THR A 72 12.19 11.17 -6.70
C THR A 72 11.84 11.92 -5.42
N ASN A 73 10.98 12.94 -5.52
CA ASN A 73 10.52 13.74 -4.39
C ASN A 73 9.62 12.96 -3.40
N ILE A 74 9.12 11.78 -3.76
CA ILE A 74 8.29 10.96 -2.88
C ILE A 74 8.98 9.68 -2.39
N ILE A 75 10.16 9.33 -2.90
CA ILE A 75 10.83 8.06 -2.56
C ILE A 75 11.05 7.93 -1.05
N ASN A 76 11.48 9.00 -0.38
CA ASN A 76 11.76 9.00 1.05
C ASN A 76 10.49 8.93 1.92
N ARG A 77 9.31 9.10 1.31
CA ARG A 77 8.00 9.00 1.96
C ARG A 77 7.44 7.58 1.93
N LEU A 78 8.07 6.69 1.16
CA LEU A 78 7.64 5.32 0.95
C LEU A 78 8.55 4.34 1.71
N THR A 79 7.97 3.30 2.27
CA THR A 79 8.70 2.14 2.81
C THR A 79 9.26 1.26 1.69
N GLY A 80 8.57 1.20 0.55
CA GLY A 80 9.01 0.42 -0.60
C GLY A 80 8.12 0.59 -1.82
N VAL A 81 8.53 -0.06 -2.91
CA VAL A 81 7.82 -0.05 -4.19
C VAL A 81 7.53 -1.49 -4.61
N ILE A 82 6.28 -1.74 -5.01
CA ILE A 82 5.78 -3.03 -5.47
C ILE A 82 5.58 -2.95 -6.98
N ASP A 83 6.40 -3.69 -7.74
CA ASP A 83 6.30 -3.78 -9.19
C ASP A 83 5.36 -4.93 -9.57
N LEU A 84 4.17 -4.60 -10.10
CA LEU A 84 3.13 -5.58 -10.45
C LEU A 84 3.50 -6.43 -11.68
N ASN A 85 4.45 -6.00 -12.51
CA ASN A 85 4.91 -6.80 -13.66
C ASN A 85 5.79 -7.98 -13.23
N LYS A 86 6.46 -7.84 -12.09
CA LYS A 86 7.19 -8.93 -11.45
C LYS A 86 6.19 -9.66 -10.58
N ARG A 87 5.44 -10.63 -11.13
CA ARG A 87 4.45 -11.43 -10.36
C ARG A 87 5.02 -11.81 -8.99
N ILE A 88 4.56 -11.17 -7.92
CA ILE A 88 5.00 -11.45 -6.56
C ILE A 88 4.10 -12.56 -6.01
N GLN A 89 4.35 -13.81 -6.40
CA GLN A 89 3.59 -14.97 -5.87
C GLN A 89 3.94 -15.32 -4.42
N THR A 90 5.10 -14.88 -3.89
CA THR A 90 5.64 -15.41 -2.62
C THR A 90 6.09 -14.33 -1.62
N GLY A 91 6.00 -13.06 -1.99
CA GLY A 91 6.62 -11.95 -1.23
C GLY A 91 5.69 -11.23 -0.26
N PHE A 92 4.39 -11.12 -0.56
CA PHE A 92 3.53 -10.20 0.20
C PHE A 92 3.26 -10.64 1.64
N SER A 93 3.04 -11.94 1.84
CA SER A 93 2.93 -12.54 3.18
C SER A 93 4.24 -12.49 3.97
N ARG A 94 5.41 -12.38 3.32
CA ARG A 94 6.70 -12.16 3.98
C ARG A 94 6.96 -10.69 4.34
N LEU A 95 6.42 -9.74 3.58
CA LEU A 95 6.54 -8.32 3.88
C LEU A 95 5.79 -7.94 5.17
N PHE A 96 4.80 -8.75 5.53
CA PHE A 96 3.97 -8.52 6.70
C PHE A 96 3.68 -9.85 7.42
N PRO A 97 4.63 -10.43 8.16
CA PRO A 97 4.36 -11.60 8.99
C PRO A 97 3.31 -11.28 10.07
N ASP A 98 2.53 -12.28 10.49
CA ASP A 98 1.54 -12.16 11.58
C ASP A 98 2.18 -12.10 12.97
#